data_AF-I3IEV2-F1
#
_entry.id   AF-I3IEV2-F1
#
_cell.length_a   1.000
_cell.length_b   1.000
_cell.length_c   1.000
_cell.angle_alpha   90.00
_cell.angle_beta   90.00
_cell.angle_gamma   90.00
#
_symmetry.space_group_name_H-M   'P 1'
#
loop_
_entity.id
_entity.type
_entity.pdbx_description
1 polymer ?
#
loop_
_entity_poly.entity_id
_entity_poly.type
_entity_poly.pdbx_seq_one_letter_code
_entity_poly.pdbx_strand_id
1 'polypeptide(L)'
;MFANILHLIAYSLLSLFLLIVVLRFLLQLVRADFYNPISQALVKVTMPLLRPLRKVIPSILGIDTASVVLILLVQFIASAILCLIMGLTGLIALPHILLTWGFVGALTIIVNVFFWCMIISIIGSFIAPMSHHPLLSLANQIIDPLCKPIRKVIPPLGGVIDVSPIVVLLGLQIVEKILIRELAIWLQLNPQVVLGYWY
;
A
#
# COMPACT_ATOMS: atom_id res chain seq x y z
N MET A 1 8.88 22.30 18.48
CA MET A 1 9.89 22.22 17.40
C MET A 1 10.54 20.83 17.33
N PHE A 2 11.25 20.37 18.38
CA PHE A 2 11.91 19.06 18.39
C PHE A 2 10.96 17.87 18.14
N ALA A 3 9.78 17.84 18.79
CA ALA A 3 8.79 16.78 18.59
C ALA A 3 8.30 16.67 17.14
N ASN A 4 8.17 17.79 16.41
CA ASN A 4 7.74 17.80 15.01
C ASN A 4 8.83 17.24 14.09
N ILE A 5 10.10 17.55 14.36
CA ILE A 5 11.24 17.00 13.60
C ILE A 5 11.33 15.49 13.85
N LEU A 6 11.23 15.07 15.11
CA LEU A 6 11.23 13.64 15.46
C LEU A 6 10.05 12.90 14.84
N HIS A 7 8.87 13.50 14.86
CA HIS A 7 7.67 12.98 14.22
C HIS A 7 7.87 12.81 12.72
N LEU A 8 8.40 13.83 12.01
CA LEU A 8 8.66 13.75 10.58
C LEU A 8 9.60 12.59 10.23
N ILE A 9 10.71 12.45 10.96
CA ILE A 9 11.69 11.38 10.73
C ILE A 9 11.06 10.02 11.00
N ALA A 10 10.38 9.87 12.15
CA ALA A 10 9.74 8.62 12.53
C ALA A 10 8.64 8.23 11.53
N TYR A 11 7.75 9.16 11.20
CA TYR A 11 6.67 8.95 10.22
C TYR A 11 7.25 8.53 8.86
N SER A 12 8.30 9.18 8.38
CA SER A 12 8.91 8.86 7.08
C SER A 12 9.52 7.46 7.06
N LEU A 13 10.27 7.08 8.10
CA LEU A 13 10.88 5.76 8.18
C LEU A 13 9.84 4.64 8.37
N LEU A 14 8.85 4.86 9.23
CA LEU A 14 7.78 3.90 9.49
C LEU A 14 6.87 3.73 8.27
N SER A 15 6.56 4.80 7.54
CA SER A 15 5.78 4.73 6.29
C SER A 15 6.53 4.02 5.16
N LEU A 16 7.85 4.22 5.03
CA LEU A 16 8.67 3.46 4.09
C LEU A 16 8.67 1.96 4.44
N PHE A 17 8.76 1.64 5.73
CA PHE A 17 8.68 0.25 6.17
C PHE A 17 7.30 -0.37 5.90
N LEU A 18 6.22 0.36 6.17
CA LEU A 18 4.86 -0.07 5.83
C LEU A 18 4.71 -0.29 4.32
N LEU A 19 5.25 0.61 3.50
CA LEU A 19 5.26 0.47 2.04
C LEU A 19 5.95 -0.84 1.60
N ILE A 20 7.09 -1.19 2.20
CA ILE A 20 7.80 -2.45 1.93
C ILE A 20 6.91 -3.67 2.25
N VAL A 21 6.22 -3.66 3.40
CA VAL A 21 5.32 -4.75 3.79
C VAL A 21 4.11 -4.84 2.85
N VAL A 22 3.52 -3.71 2.48
CA VAL A 22 2.38 -3.64 1.55
C VAL A 22 2.77 -4.11 0.15
N LEU A 23 3.92 -3.65 -0.38
CA LEU A 23 4.45 -4.14 -1.65
C LEU A 23 4.67 -5.65 -1.59
N ARG A 24 5.27 -6.18 -0.52
CA ARG A 24 5.44 -7.64 -0.36
C ARG A 24 4.12 -8.39 -0.43
N PHE A 25 3.07 -7.88 0.21
CA PHE A 25 1.73 -8.44 0.18
C PHE A 25 1.16 -8.42 -1.24
N LEU A 26 1.18 -7.25 -1.90
CA LEU A 26 0.63 -7.08 -3.25
C LEU A 26 1.36 -7.95 -4.28
N LEU A 27 2.69 -8.03 -4.22
CA LEU A 27 3.47 -8.92 -5.07
C LEU A 27 3.07 -10.39 -4.89
N GLN A 28 2.79 -10.83 -3.67
CA GLN A 28 2.29 -12.18 -3.43
C GLN A 28 0.87 -12.37 -3.97
N LEU A 29 0.01 -11.38 -3.76
CA LEU A 29 -1.39 -11.41 -4.18
C LEU A 29 -1.51 -11.55 -5.69
N VAL A 30 -0.72 -10.80 -6.46
CA VAL A 30 -0.71 -10.86 -7.92
C VAL A 30 0.18 -11.97 -8.49
N ARG A 31 0.85 -12.74 -7.62
CA ARG A 31 1.85 -13.77 -7.98
C ARG A 31 2.93 -13.20 -8.92
N ALA A 32 3.46 -12.04 -8.54
CA ALA A 32 4.51 -11.36 -9.27
C ALA A 32 5.80 -12.19 -9.36
N ASP A 33 6.62 -11.89 -10.36
CA ASP A 33 7.87 -12.60 -10.63
C ASP A 33 8.84 -12.50 -9.43
N PHE A 34 9.21 -13.65 -8.87
CA PHE A 34 10.15 -13.77 -7.76
C PHE A 34 11.62 -13.66 -8.20
N TYR A 35 11.92 -13.78 -9.49
CA TYR A 35 13.27 -13.56 -10.01
C TYR A 35 13.64 -12.09 -10.12
N ASN A 36 12.66 -11.18 -10.02
CA ASN A 36 12.91 -9.76 -10.00
C ASN A 36 13.70 -9.34 -8.73
N PRO A 37 14.80 -8.58 -8.86
CA PRO A 37 15.65 -8.21 -7.72
C PRO A 37 14.91 -7.40 -6.64
N ILE A 38 13.94 -6.56 -7.01
CA ILE A 38 13.14 -5.79 -6.06
C ILE A 38 12.20 -6.73 -5.29
N SER A 39 11.60 -7.72 -5.97
CA SER A 39 10.78 -8.75 -5.33
C SER A 39 11.59 -9.52 -4.29
N GLN A 40 12.82 -9.95 -4.63
CA GLN A 40 13.72 -10.64 -3.70
C GLN A 40 14.12 -9.76 -2.50
N ALA A 41 14.40 -8.47 -2.72
CA ALA A 41 14.72 -7.53 -1.66
C ALA A 41 13.55 -7.39 -0.67
N LEU A 42 12.33 -7.18 -1.18
CA LEU A 42 11.13 -7.08 -0.35
C LEU A 42 10.88 -8.36 0.45
N VAL A 43 11.03 -9.53 -0.17
CA VAL A 43 10.95 -10.83 0.51
C VAL A 43 11.99 -10.91 1.62
N LYS A 44 13.25 -10.60 1.33
CA LYS A 44 14.36 -10.69 2.30
C LYS A 44 14.13 -9.79 3.52
N VAL A 45 13.64 -8.57 3.31
CA VAL A 45 13.37 -7.62 4.40
C VAL A 45 12.18 -8.05 5.27
N THR A 46 11.13 -8.61 4.66
CA THR A 46 9.87 -8.93 5.37
C THR A 46 9.83 -10.32 6.00
N MET A 47 10.62 -11.28 5.47
CA MET A 47 10.62 -12.67 5.94
C MET A 47 10.92 -12.87 7.43
N PRO A 48 11.85 -12.13 8.07
CA PRO A 48 12.10 -12.28 9.51
C PRO A 48 10.85 -12.09 10.37
N LEU A 49 9.94 -11.19 9.96
CA LEU A 49 8.68 -10.91 10.66
C LEU A 49 7.54 -11.82 10.20
N LEU A 50 7.48 -12.17 8.91
CA LEU A 50 6.43 -13.02 8.37
C LEU A 50 6.56 -14.49 8.78
N ARG A 51 7.79 -15.01 8.93
CA ARG A 51 8.04 -16.41 9.34
C ARG A 51 7.36 -16.80 10.66
N PRO A 52 7.50 -16.05 11.78
CA PRO A 52 6.80 -16.38 13.01
C PRO A 52 5.28 -16.23 12.87
N LEU A 53 4.79 -15.18 12.18
CA LEU A 53 3.35 -14.98 11.98
C LEU A 53 2.70 -16.13 11.21
N ARG A 54 3.33 -16.61 10.14
CA ARG A 54 2.83 -17.73 9.33
C ARG A 54 2.78 -19.07 10.06
N LYS A 55 3.47 -19.21 11.20
CA LYS A 55 3.34 -20.41 12.05
C LYS A 55 2.00 -20.46 12.77
N VAL A 56 1.42 -19.31 13.07
CA VAL A 56 0.16 -19.17 13.84
C VAL A 56 -1.01 -18.87 12.91
N ILE A 57 -0.76 -18.10 11.85
CA ILE A 57 -1.79 -17.54 10.98
C ILE A 57 -1.74 -18.27 9.63
N PRO A 58 -2.72 -19.14 9.34
CA PRO A 58 -2.76 -19.89 8.08
C PRO A 58 -3.21 -18.98 6.93
N SER A 59 -2.72 -19.25 5.72
CA SER A 59 -3.22 -18.59 4.51
C SER A 59 -4.65 -19.03 4.18
N ILE A 60 -5.53 -18.06 3.89
CA ILE A 60 -6.95 -18.29 3.62
C ILE A 60 -7.24 -17.86 2.18
N LEU A 61 -7.94 -18.69 1.41
CA LEU A 61 -8.38 -18.38 0.03
C LEU A 61 -7.23 -17.94 -0.91
N GLY A 62 -6.02 -18.46 -0.70
CA GLY A 62 -4.84 -18.08 -1.49
C GLY A 62 -4.27 -16.69 -1.15
N ILE A 63 -4.80 -16.00 -0.15
CA ILE A 63 -4.28 -14.73 0.37
C ILE A 63 -3.33 -15.01 1.53
N ASP A 64 -2.20 -14.29 1.54
CA ASP A 64 -1.25 -14.30 2.67
C ASP A 64 -1.77 -13.46 3.83
N THR A 65 -2.68 -14.04 4.59
CA THR A 65 -3.27 -13.46 5.82
C THR A 65 -2.22 -12.99 6.81
N ALA A 66 -1.09 -13.69 6.93
CA ALA A 66 0.02 -13.27 7.78
C ALA A 66 0.62 -11.92 7.36
N SER A 67 0.65 -11.62 6.05
CA SER A 67 1.05 -10.30 5.55
C SER A 67 0.02 -9.23 5.87
N VAL A 68 -1.29 -9.53 5.76
CA VAL A 68 -2.34 -8.58 6.16
C VAL A 68 -2.23 -8.24 7.65
N VAL A 69 -2.03 -9.26 8.49
CA VAL A 69 -1.83 -9.06 9.92
C VAL A 69 -0.56 -8.28 10.20
N LEU A 70 0.53 -8.55 9.48
CA LEU A 70 1.75 -7.75 9.61
C LEU A 70 1.53 -6.27 9.24
N ILE A 71 0.79 -5.97 8.18
CA ILE A 71 0.44 -4.59 7.80
C ILE A 71 -0.29 -3.89 8.95
N LEU A 72 -1.31 -4.54 9.54
CA LEU A 72 -2.08 -3.97 10.64
C LEU A 72 -1.25 -3.83 11.93
N LEU A 73 -0.37 -4.79 12.23
CA LEU A 73 0.55 -4.70 13.37
C LEU A 73 1.54 -3.55 13.21
N VAL A 74 2.10 -3.37 12.01
CA VAL A 74 3.01 -2.26 11.71
C VAL A 74 2.29 -0.92 11.85
N GLN A 75 1.07 -0.80 11.32
CA GLN A 75 0.24 0.39 11.53
C GLN A 75 0.01 0.66 13.02
N PHE A 76 -0.45 -0.33 13.78
CA PHE A 76 -0.73 -0.17 15.20
C PHE A 76 0.51 0.28 16.01
N ILE A 77 1.65 -0.39 15.80
CA ILE A 77 2.90 -0.06 16.48
C ILE A 77 3.38 1.34 16.08
N ALA A 78 3.32 1.67 14.79
CA ALA A 78 3.69 3.00 14.32
C ALA A 78 2.79 4.09 14.90
N SER A 79 1.48 3.89 14.91
CA SER A 79 0.52 4.81 15.52
C SER A 79 0.80 5.02 17.01
N ALA A 80 1.09 3.95 17.75
CA ALA A 80 1.46 4.07 19.16
C ALA A 80 2.75 4.89 19.36
N ILE A 81 3.79 4.65 18.55
CA ILE A 81 5.04 5.42 18.58
C ILE A 81 4.78 6.90 18.26
N LEU A 82 4.00 7.19 17.22
CA LEU A 82 3.67 8.57 16.83
C LEU A 82 2.81 9.26 17.90
N CYS A 83 1.90 8.53 18.57
CA CYS A 83 1.15 9.05 19.72
C CYS A 83 2.09 9.45 20.86
N LEU A 84 3.10 8.64 21.18
CA LEU A 84 4.10 8.97 22.21
C LEU A 84 4.88 10.24 21.84
N ILE A 85 5.35 10.34 20.59
CA ILE A 85 6.13 11.50 20.11
C ILE A 85 5.30 12.79 20.15
N MET A 86 4.00 12.70 19.84
CA MET A 86 3.08 13.85 19.82
C MET A 86 2.42 14.14 21.17
N GLY A 87 2.71 13.36 22.23
CA GLY A 87 2.08 13.53 23.54
C GLY A 87 0.60 13.12 23.58
N LEU A 88 0.12 12.35 22.60
CA LEU A 88 -1.25 11.86 22.49
C LEU A 88 -1.42 10.51 23.21
N THR A 89 -0.84 10.37 24.41
CA THR A 89 -0.77 9.09 25.13
C THR A 89 -2.13 8.53 25.53
N GLY A 90 -3.16 9.39 25.67
CA GLY A 90 -4.53 8.97 25.91
C GLY A 90 -5.11 8.06 24.81
N LEU A 91 -4.65 8.19 23.56
CA LEU A 91 -5.09 7.32 22.46
C LEU A 91 -4.53 5.90 22.57
N ILE A 92 -3.38 5.72 23.24
CA ILE A 92 -2.75 4.41 23.45
C ILE A 92 -3.61 3.55 24.39
N ALA A 93 -4.34 4.17 25.32
CA ALA A 93 -5.31 3.51 26.18
C ALA A 93 -6.57 3.02 25.42
N LEU A 94 -6.76 3.46 24.17
CA LEU A 94 -7.89 3.12 23.31
C LEU A 94 -7.41 2.34 22.06
N PRO A 95 -6.86 1.12 22.22
CA PRO A 95 -6.21 0.39 21.14
C PRO A 95 -7.15 0.04 19.98
N HIS A 96 -8.45 -0.10 20.25
CA HIS A 96 -9.45 -0.34 19.21
C HIS A 96 -9.53 0.83 18.21
N ILE A 97 -9.36 2.07 18.66
CA ILE A 97 -9.32 3.25 17.79
C ILE A 97 -8.12 3.16 16.86
N LEU A 98 -6.93 2.90 17.42
CA LEU A 98 -5.69 2.78 16.63
C LEU A 98 -5.76 1.63 15.62
N LEU A 99 -6.43 0.51 15.96
CA LEU A 99 -6.66 -0.59 15.02
C LEU A 99 -7.60 -0.19 13.87
N THR A 100 -8.71 0.50 14.16
CA THR A 100 -9.63 0.98 13.12
C THR A 100 -8.97 2.01 12.20
N TRP A 101 -8.19 2.93 12.75
CA TRP A 101 -7.44 3.92 11.98
C TRP A 101 -6.31 3.27 11.17
N GLY A 102 -5.60 2.30 11.77
CA GLY A 102 -4.58 1.53 11.08
C GLY A 102 -5.14 0.74 9.89
N PHE A 103 -6.37 0.24 9.99
CA PHE A 103 -7.08 -0.37 8.86
C PHE A 103 -7.34 0.64 7.74
N VAL A 104 -7.83 1.84 8.06
CA VAL A 104 -8.01 2.91 7.07
C VAL A 104 -6.67 3.27 6.42
N GLY A 105 -5.62 3.50 7.20
CA GLY A 105 -4.29 3.82 6.67
C GLY A 105 -3.71 2.69 5.79
N ALA A 106 -3.96 1.43 6.13
CA ALA A 106 -3.60 0.28 5.31
C ALA A 106 -4.32 0.29 3.94
N LEU A 107 -5.61 0.61 3.91
CA LEU A 107 -6.35 0.78 2.65
C LEU A 107 -5.79 1.96 1.84
N THR A 108 -5.52 3.09 2.50
CA THR A 108 -4.98 4.28 1.83
C THR A 108 -3.64 3.98 1.16
N ILE A 109 -2.70 3.33 1.86
CA ILE A 109 -1.40 3.00 1.26
C ILE A 109 -1.53 1.99 0.13
N ILE A 110 -2.43 1.00 0.22
CA ILE A 110 -2.68 0.03 -0.87
C ILE A 110 -3.17 0.77 -2.12
N VAL A 111 -4.18 1.65 -1.98
CA VAL A 111 -4.70 2.46 -3.10
C VAL A 111 -3.60 3.35 -3.69
N ASN A 112 -2.80 3.98 -2.84
CA ASN A 112 -1.66 4.80 -3.27
C ASN A 112 -0.61 3.98 -4.04
N VAL A 113 -0.32 2.74 -3.63
CA VAL A 113 0.59 1.86 -4.39
C VAL A 113 0.04 1.60 -5.79
N PHE A 114 -1.25 1.24 -5.92
CA PHE A 114 -1.85 1.05 -7.24
C PHE A 114 -1.81 2.33 -8.08
N PHE A 115 -2.09 3.50 -7.49
CA PHE A 115 -2.02 4.78 -8.16
C PHE A 115 -0.61 5.06 -8.69
N TRP A 116 0.42 4.96 -7.84
CA TRP A 116 1.79 5.23 -8.25
C TRP A 116 2.34 4.19 -9.24
N CYS A 117 2.00 2.90 -9.08
CA CYS A 117 2.34 1.88 -10.08
C CYS A 117 1.71 2.21 -11.44
N MET A 118 0.47 2.71 -11.46
CA MET A 118 -0.18 3.14 -12.70
C MET A 118 0.55 4.31 -13.36
N ILE A 119 0.93 5.34 -12.58
CA ILE A 119 1.71 6.47 -13.09
C ILE A 119 3.04 5.99 -13.66
N ILE A 120 3.77 5.13 -12.95
CA ILE A 120 5.03 4.53 -13.43
C ILE A 120 4.82 3.80 -14.76
N SER A 121 3.76 3.00 -14.87
CA SER A 121 3.43 2.27 -16.10
C SER A 121 3.07 3.18 -17.28
N ILE A 122 2.28 4.23 -17.04
CA ILE A 122 1.93 5.22 -18.07
C ILE A 122 3.21 5.92 -18.55
N ILE A 123 4.01 6.47 -17.64
CA ILE A 123 5.27 7.15 -17.98
C ILE A 123 6.20 6.19 -18.73
N GLY A 124 6.33 4.95 -18.25
CA GLY A 124 7.13 3.91 -18.89
C GLY A 124 6.69 3.60 -20.32
N SER A 125 5.38 3.57 -20.59
CA SER A 125 4.85 3.32 -21.93
C SER A 125 5.19 4.43 -22.94
N PHE A 126 5.28 5.69 -22.50
CA PHE A 126 5.66 6.81 -23.37
C PHE A 126 7.17 6.91 -23.58
N ILE A 127 7.96 6.66 -22.53
CA ILE A 127 9.41 6.86 -22.57
C ILE A 127 10.14 5.65 -23.13
N ALA A 128 9.75 4.43 -22.74
CA ALA A 128 10.49 3.21 -23.04
C ALA A 128 9.56 1.98 -23.14
N PRO A 129 8.71 1.89 -24.18
CA PRO A 129 7.67 0.86 -24.31
C PRO A 129 8.19 -0.59 -24.34
N MET A 130 9.45 -0.80 -24.75
CA MET A 130 10.09 -2.13 -24.83
C MET A 130 11.09 -2.40 -23.69
N SER A 131 11.03 -1.61 -22.60
CA SER A 131 11.96 -1.73 -21.48
C SER A 131 11.66 -2.94 -20.59
N HIS A 132 12.72 -3.65 -20.21
CA HIS A 132 12.67 -4.76 -19.26
C HIS A 132 13.09 -4.33 -17.84
N HIS A 133 12.97 -3.03 -17.51
CA HIS A 133 13.41 -2.51 -16.22
C HIS A 133 12.68 -3.19 -15.05
N PRO A 134 13.39 -3.63 -13.99
CA PRO A 134 12.78 -4.36 -12.87
C PRO A 134 11.60 -3.65 -12.20
N LEU A 135 11.68 -2.33 -12.02
CA LEU A 135 10.59 -1.57 -11.42
C LEU A 135 9.34 -1.51 -12.32
N LEU A 136 9.54 -1.34 -13.63
CA LEU A 136 8.44 -1.21 -14.59
C LEU A 136 7.69 -2.54 -14.74
N SER A 137 8.42 -3.65 -14.79
CA SER A 137 7.80 -4.98 -14.84
C SER A 137 6.95 -5.27 -13.60
N LEU A 138 7.41 -4.92 -12.39
CA LEU A 138 6.61 -5.09 -11.17
C LEU A 138 5.41 -4.14 -11.13
N ALA A 139 5.58 -2.87 -11.51
CA ALA A 139 4.48 -1.91 -11.57
C ALA A 139 3.36 -2.42 -12.48
N ASN A 140 3.72 -2.90 -13.68
CA ASN A 140 2.79 -3.51 -14.62
C ASN A 140 2.09 -4.74 -14.03
N GLN A 141 2.81 -5.65 -13.36
CA GLN A 141 2.22 -6.84 -12.73
C GLN A 141 1.26 -6.49 -11.58
N ILE A 142 1.57 -5.45 -10.80
CA ILE A 142 0.70 -4.99 -9.71
C ILE A 142 -0.61 -4.43 -10.28
N ILE A 143 -0.58 -3.61 -11.33
CA ILE A 143 -1.80 -2.97 -11.87
C ILE A 143 -2.62 -3.89 -12.79
N ASP A 144 -2.02 -4.94 -13.34
CA ASP A 144 -2.64 -5.80 -14.34
C ASP A 144 -3.98 -6.43 -13.91
N PRO A 145 -4.20 -6.86 -12.65
CA PRO A 145 -5.51 -7.29 -12.18
C PRO A 145 -6.61 -6.21 -12.25
N LEU A 146 -6.25 -4.92 -12.17
CA LEU A 146 -7.18 -3.81 -12.31
C LEU A 146 -7.43 -3.47 -13.79
N CYS A 147 -6.37 -3.51 -14.61
CA CYS A 147 -6.48 -3.19 -16.04
C CYS A 147 -7.17 -4.29 -16.86
N LYS A 148 -6.91 -5.56 -16.56
CA LYS A 148 -7.44 -6.72 -17.33
C LYS A 148 -8.97 -6.71 -17.49
N PRO A 149 -9.78 -6.50 -16.44
CA PRO A 149 -11.23 -6.41 -16.58
C PRO A 149 -11.66 -5.24 -17.47
N ILE A 150 -11.00 -4.09 -17.38
CA ILE A 150 -11.34 -2.91 -18.17
C ILE A 150 -11.00 -3.12 -19.64
N ARG A 151 -9.83 -3.70 -19.96
CA ARG A 151 -9.43 -4.05 -21.33
C ARG A 151 -10.41 -5.00 -22.03
N LYS A 152 -11.16 -5.80 -21.28
CA LYS A 152 -12.22 -6.66 -21.84
C LYS A 152 -13.44 -5.88 -22.29
N VAL A 153 -13.73 -4.73 -21.67
CA VAL A 153 -14.88 -3.87 -21.99
C VAL A 153 -14.49 -2.80 -23.01
N ILE A 154 -13.30 -2.20 -22.85
CA ILE A 154 -12.75 -1.16 -23.72
C ILE A 154 -11.37 -1.63 -24.20
N PRO A 155 -11.31 -2.40 -25.30
CA PRO A 155 -10.04 -2.83 -25.88
C PRO A 155 -9.16 -1.63 -26.30
N PRO A 156 -7.83 -1.80 -26.37
CA PRO A 156 -6.93 -0.74 -26.82
C PRO A 156 -7.32 -0.20 -28.20
N LEU A 157 -7.41 1.13 -28.32
CA LEU A 157 -7.76 1.79 -29.57
C LEU A 157 -6.65 1.57 -30.61
N GLY A 158 -7.02 0.97 -31.75
CA GLY A 158 -6.06 0.61 -32.80
C GLY A 158 -5.00 -0.41 -32.37
N GLY A 159 -5.18 -1.10 -31.24
CA GLY A 159 -4.21 -2.06 -30.69
C GLY A 159 -2.98 -1.43 -30.02
N VAL A 160 -2.86 -0.10 -30.00
CA VAL A 160 -1.65 0.60 -29.53
C VAL A 160 -1.94 1.47 -28.30
N ILE A 161 -3.10 2.13 -28.23
CA ILE A 161 -3.43 3.06 -27.15
C ILE A 161 -4.33 2.38 -26.13
N ASP A 162 -3.76 2.03 -24.97
CA ASP A 162 -4.52 1.50 -23.84
C ASP A 162 -5.18 2.64 -23.05
N VAL A 163 -6.51 2.68 -23.06
CA VAL A 163 -7.31 3.68 -22.32
C VAL A 163 -7.58 3.22 -20.87
N SER A 164 -7.34 1.94 -20.56
CA SER A 164 -7.59 1.34 -19.24
C SER A 164 -6.92 2.10 -18.08
N PRO A 165 -5.68 2.62 -18.21
CA PRO A 165 -5.05 3.40 -17.15
C PRO A 165 -5.88 4.59 -16.68
N ILE A 166 -6.52 5.32 -17.60
CA ILE A 166 -7.35 6.49 -17.26
C ILE A 166 -8.56 6.05 -16.43
N VAL A 167 -9.22 4.98 -16.86
CA VAL A 167 -10.41 4.43 -16.16
C VAL A 167 -10.02 3.93 -14.77
N VAL A 168 -8.89 3.23 -14.64
CA VAL A 168 -8.39 2.77 -13.33
C VAL A 168 -8.04 3.95 -12.42
N LEU A 169 -7.35 4.97 -12.93
CA LEU A 169 -7.00 6.16 -12.13
C LEU A 169 -8.24 6.86 -11.61
N LEU A 170 -9.28 7.03 -12.44
CA LEU A 170 -10.55 7.60 -12.00
C LEU A 170 -11.22 6.71 -10.93
N GLY A 171 -11.23 5.39 -11.12
CA GLY A 171 -11.76 4.45 -10.15
C GLY A 171 -11.03 4.50 -8.80
N LEU A 172 -9.69 4.56 -8.82
CA LEU A 172 -8.87 4.68 -7.61
C LEU A 172 -9.14 6.01 -6.89
N GLN A 173 -9.27 7.12 -7.61
CA GLN A 173 -9.61 8.41 -7.01
C GLN A 173 -11.01 8.42 -6.39
N ILE A 174 -11.98 7.74 -7.01
CA ILE A 174 -13.33 7.57 -6.45
C ILE A 174 -13.26 6.77 -5.15
N VAL A 175 -12.54 5.65 -5.13
CA VAL A 175 -12.35 4.83 -3.91
C VAL A 175 -11.68 5.65 -2.81
N GLU A 176 -10.64 6.40 -3.14
CA GLU A 176 -9.92 7.24 -2.19
C GLU A 176 -10.84 8.32 -1.59
N LYS A 177 -11.53 9.10 -2.44
CA LYS A 177 -12.32 10.26 -2.00
C LYS A 177 -13.66 9.86 -1.37
N ILE A 178 -14.37 8.90 -1.94
CA ILE A 178 -15.73 8.56 -1.49
C ILE A 178 -15.72 7.49 -0.40
N LEU A 179 -14.81 6.51 -0.46
CA LEU A 179 -14.80 5.43 0.53
C LEU A 179 -13.81 5.71 1.65
N ILE A 180 -12.54 5.95 1.33
CA ILE A 180 -11.47 6.02 2.33
C ILE A 180 -11.56 7.33 3.12
N ARG A 181 -11.66 8.47 2.44
CA ARG A 181 -11.71 9.78 3.09
C ARG A 181 -12.97 9.95 3.94
N GLU A 182 -14.14 9.55 3.44
CA GLU A 182 -15.38 9.61 4.22
C GLU A 182 -15.34 8.69 5.45
N LEU A 183 -14.79 7.47 5.31
CA LEU A 183 -14.58 6.58 6.45
C LEU A 183 -13.60 7.18 7.48
N ALA A 184 -12.52 7.82 7.02
CA ALA A 184 -11.56 8.48 7.90
C ALA A 184 -12.20 9.64 8.68
N ILE A 185 -13.04 10.45 8.01
CA ILE A 185 -13.78 11.56 8.65
C ILE A 185 -14.76 11.01 9.69
N TRP A 186 -15.52 9.97 9.34
CA TRP A 186 -16.49 9.35 10.25
C TRP A 186 -15.84 8.77 11.50
N LEU A 187 -14.66 8.16 11.34
CA LEU A 187 -13.85 7.62 12.44
C LEU A 187 -13.03 8.69 13.19
N GLN A 188 -13.16 9.97 12.83
CA GLN A 188 -12.40 11.09 13.40
C GLN A 188 -10.88 10.85 13.39
N LEU A 189 -10.41 10.24 12.30
CA LEU A 189 -9.04 9.80 12.14
C LEU A 189 -8.06 10.98 12.25
N ASN A 190 -7.04 10.84 13.11
CA ASN A 190 -5.96 11.82 13.21
C ASN A 190 -4.81 11.46 12.25
N PRO A 191 -4.56 12.25 11.18
CA PRO A 191 -3.51 11.97 10.18
C PRO A 191 -2.10 11.94 10.76
N GLN A 192 -1.86 12.63 11.89
CA GLN A 192 -0.53 12.69 12.50
C GLN A 192 -0.07 11.33 13.02
N VAL A 193 -0.99 10.41 13.32
CA VAL A 193 -0.62 9.11 13.92
C VAL A 193 -0.98 7.94 13.02
N VAL A 194 -1.46 8.18 11.79
CA VAL A 194 -1.84 7.11 10.86
C VAL A 194 -0.96 7.18 9.64
N LEU A 195 -0.19 6.12 9.40
CA LEU A 195 0.70 6.08 8.26
C LEU A 195 -0.08 5.99 6.95
N GLY A 196 0.40 6.70 5.93
CA GLY A 196 -0.11 6.61 4.57
C GLY A 196 -1.39 7.42 4.32
N TYR A 197 -1.98 8.02 5.34
CA TYR A 197 -3.11 8.93 5.23
C TYR A 197 -2.60 10.38 5.26
N TRP A 198 -2.58 11.02 4.09
CA TRP A 198 -2.13 12.40 3.91
C TRP A 198 -3.35 13.30 3.65
N TYR A 199 -3.38 14.50 4.25
CA TYR A 199 -4.47 15.49 4.10
C TYR A 199 -4.09 16.58 3.11
#